data_AF-A0A432YZG0-F1
#
_entry.id   AF-A0A432YZG0-F1
#
_cell.length_a   1.000
_cell.length_b   1.000
_cell.length_c   1.000
_cell.angle_alpha   90.00
_cell.angle_beta   90.00
_cell.angle_gamma   90.00
#
_symmetry.space_group_name_H-M   'P 1'
#
loop_
_entity.id
_entity.type
_entity.pdbx_description
1 polymer ?
#
loop_
_entity_poly.entity_id
_entity_poly.type
_entity_poly.pdbx_seq_one_letter_code
_entity_poly.pdbx_strand_id
1 'polypeptide(L)'
;MQKEYYKLRTLEQFERIADILVNNRLFCSKLRDLNDPMEGFFHANIEGKGFSTLYVKGDPRRICSLSGSVQSIKLWSQYGDDHKGIAIRFEPETLPQKVTYSNQLYTLGKEEHLTNSEILTKLKEWEYEDEYRYISSNDKFLFGSVTGIVFGIRTPDASKNLIQKMADSLKIPTFGTKLNTKNYTIEILHNQ
;
A
#
# COMPACT_ATOMS: atom_id res chain seq x y z
N MET A 1 -9.39 9.68 -17.50
CA MET A 1 -8.94 8.31 -17.18
C MET A 1 -8.84 8.20 -15.67
N GLN A 2 -9.53 7.24 -15.08
CA GLN A 2 -9.43 6.98 -13.63
C GLN A 2 -8.03 6.44 -13.35
N LYS A 3 -7.41 6.86 -12.25
CA LYS A 3 -6.03 6.50 -11.92
C LYS A 3 -6.03 5.14 -11.21
N GLU A 4 -5.30 4.18 -11.76
CA GLU A 4 -5.15 2.83 -11.21
C GLU A 4 -4.01 2.80 -10.17
N TYR A 5 -4.24 2.04 -9.09
CA TYR A 5 -3.29 1.82 -8.00
C TYR A 5 -3.12 0.33 -7.71
N TYR A 6 -2.15 -0.01 -6.87
CA TYR A 6 -1.77 -1.40 -6.59
C TYR A 6 -1.79 -1.69 -5.09
N LYS A 7 -2.36 -2.85 -4.72
CA LYS A 7 -2.26 -3.42 -3.37
C LYS A 7 -1.57 -4.77 -3.43
N LEU A 8 -0.35 -4.86 -2.88
CA LEU A 8 0.37 -6.12 -2.79
C LEU A 8 -0.16 -6.98 -1.65
N ARG A 9 -0.20 -8.30 -1.85
CA ARG A 9 -0.66 -9.29 -0.88
C ARG A 9 0.16 -10.57 -0.96
N THR A 10 0.50 -11.08 0.23
CA THR A 10 0.88 -12.48 0.44
C THR A 10 -0.30 -13.40 0.17
N LEU A 11 -0.01 -14.60 -0.34
CA LEU A 11 -1.00 -15.64 -0.55
C LEU A 11 -1.40 -16.36 0.74
N GLU A 12 -0.63 -16.21 1.82
CA GLU A 12 -0.96 -16.80 3.13
C GLU A 12 -2.24 -16.22 3.73
N GLN A 13 -2.60 -14.99 3.38
CA GLN A 13 -3.82 -14.30 3.85
C GLN A 13 -4.92 -14.37 2.79
N PHE A 14 -5.26 -15.57 2.33
CA PHE A 14 -6.17 -15.78 1.20
C PHE A 14 -7.57 -15.18 1.44
N GLU A 15 -8.09 -15.18 2.67
CA GLU A 15 -9.40 -14.60 2.99
C GLU A 15 -9.43 -13.10 2.70
N ARG A 16 -8.31 -12.39 2.90
CA ARG A 16 -8.21 -10.97 2.56
C ARG A 16 -8.18 -10.76 1.06
N ILE A 17 -7.51 -11.65 0.31
CA ILE A 17 -7.53 -11.60 -1.15
C ILE A 17 -8.98 -11.82 -1.62
N ALA A 18 -9.65 -12.86 -1.13
CA ALA A 18 -11.02 -13.17 -1.48
C ALA A 18 -11.98 -12.02 -1.14
N ASP A 19 -11.85 -11.40 0.04
CA ASP A 19 -12.66 -10.22 0.41
C ASP A 19 -12.50 -9.07 -0.59
N ILE A 20 -11.25 -8.78 -0.99
CA ILE A 20 -10.97 -7.70 -1.95
C ILE A 20 -11.61 -8.01 -3.31
N LEU A 21 -11.40 -9.23 -3.82
CA LEU A 21 -11.86 -9.62 -5.16
C LEU A 21 -13.40 -9.71 -5.25
N VAL A 22 -14.05 -10.25 -4.21
CA VAL A 22 -15.50 -10.46 -4.20
C VAL A 22 -16.26 -9.18 -3.85
N ASN A 23 -15.76 -8.41 -2.87
CA ASN A 23 -16.46 -7.25 -2.35
C ASN A 23 -15.95 -5.91 -2.90
N ASN A 24 -14.92 -5.92 -3.77
CA ASN A 24 -14.31 -4.73 -4.37
C ASN A 24 -13.96 -3.64 -3.35
N ARG A 25 -13.34 -4.06 -2.23
CA ARG A 25 -13.01 -3.16 -1.12
C ARG A 25 -11.63 -3.46 -0.54
N LEU A 26 -10.96 -2.44 -0.02
CA LEU A 26 -9.68 -2.56 0.67
C LEU A 26 -9.85 -2.18 2.13
N PHE A 27 -9.34 -3.00 3.04
CA PHE A 27 -9.33 -2.69 4.47
C PHE A 27 -8.40 -1.51 4.80
N CYS A 28 -8.90 -0.57 5.59
CA CYS A 28 -8.16 0.58 6.12
C CYS A 28 -7.67 0.29 7.55
N SER A 29 -6.36 0.28 7.76
CA SER A 29 -5.71 0.07 9.06
C SER A 29 -5.74 1.34 9.91
N LYS A 30 -5.55 1.23 11.23
CA LYS A 30 -5.24 2.44 12.03
C LYS A 30 -3.78 2.82 11.79
N LEU A 31 -3.41 4.08 12.06
CA LEU A 31 -2.03 4.55 11.95
C LEU A 31 -1.03 3.65 12.68
N ARG A 32 -1.35 3.25 13.92
CA ARG A 32 -0.52 2.37 14.75
C ARG A 32 -0.36 0.93 14.22
N ASP A 33 -1.22 0.51 13.29
CA ASP A 33 -1.24 -0.84 12.73
C ASP A 33 -0.60 -0.88 11.33
N LEU A 34 0.00 0.23 10.88
CA LEU A 34 0.81 0.27 9.68
C LEU A 34 2.18 -0.36 9.93
N ASN A 35 2.89 -0.69 8.86
CA ASN A 35 4.06 -1.57 8.94
C ASN A 35 5.38 -0.84 9.22
N ASP A 36 5.44 0.48 9.05
CA ASP A 36 6.62 1.27 9.38
C ASP A 36 6.61 1.56 10.89
N PRO A 37 7.59 1.09 11.67
CA PRO A 37 7.64 1.37 13.10
C PRO A 37 7.85 2.84 13.43
N MET A 38 8.34 3.66 12.49
CA MET A 38 8.50 5.12 12.66
C MET A 38 7.20 5.89 12.38
N GLU A 39 6.15 5.19 11.96
CA GLU A 39 4.87 5.77 11.62
C GLU A 39 4.15 6.31 12.86
N GLY A 40 3.79 7.59 12.84
CA GLY A 40 3.22 8.30 13.99
C GLY A 40 4.24 8.83 15.00
N PHE A 41 5.54 8.67 14.75
CA PHE A 41 6.60 9.38 15.47
C PHE A 41 6.86 10.77 14.86
N PHE A 42 7.11 11.75 15.72
CA PHE A 42 7.38 13.13 15.32
C PHE A 42 8.37 13.79 16.29
N HIS A 43 9.09 14.79 15.81
CA HIS A 43 9.87 15.68 16.67
C HIS A 43 8.95 16.75 17.26
N ALA A 44 9.06 17.00 18.56
CA ALA A 44 8.41 18.13 19.22
C ALA A 44 9.46 18.92 19.98
N ASN A 45 9.41 20.25 19.85
CA ASN A 45 10.20 21.13 20.69
C ASN A 45 9.47 21.30 22.03
N ILE A 46 9.98 20.66 23.06
CA ILE A 46 9.43 20.77 24.41
C ILE A 46 10.15 21.91 25.12
N GLU A 47 9.38 22.89 25.59
CA GLU A 47 9.89 24.01 26.36
C GLU A 47 10.73 23.52 27.55
N GLY A 48 11.97 24.02 27.66
CA GLY A 48 12.92 23.62 28.70
C GLY A 48 13.58 22.25 28.54
N LYS A 49 13.22 21.44 27.54
CA LYS A 49 13.82 20.12 27.28
C LYS A 49 14.44 19.96 25.88
N GLY A 50 14.19 20.89 24.97
CA GLY A 50 14.66 20.82 23.59
C GLY A 50 13.83 19.86 22.73
N PHE A 51 14.39 19.39 21.61
CA PHE A 51 13.70 18.46 20.73
C PHE A 51 13.62 17.05 21.34
N SER A 52 12.42 16.50 21.33
CA SER A 52 12.13 15.12 21.72
C SER A 52 11.34 14.42 20.63
N THR A 53 11.49 13.10 20.52
CA THR A 53 10.64 12.29 19.65
C THR A 53 9.46 11.77 20.45
N LEU A 54 8.25 12.04 19.97
CA LEU A 54 7.00 11.63 20.61
C LEU A 54 6.21 10.74 19.64
N TYR A 55 5.29 9.95 20.20
CA TYR A 55 4.41 9.05 19.45
C TYR A 55 2.94 9.45 19.68
N VAL A 56 2.19 9.67 18.61
CA VAL A 56 0.76 9.99 18.73
C VAL A 56 -0.02 8.72 19.01
N LYS A 57 -0.58 8.63 20.22
CA LYS A 57 -1.53 7.56 20.59
C LYS A 57 -2.95 7.98 20.25
N GLY A 58 -3.74 7.01 19.81
CA GLY A 58 -5.20 7.16 19.79
C GLY A 58 -5.78 7.89 18.58
N ASP A 59 -5.00 8.11 17.51
CA ASP A 59 -5.55 8.63 16.26
C ASP A 59 -6.72 7.76 15.77
N PRO A 60 -7.93 8.31 15.61
CA PRO A 60 -9.10 7.52 15.24
C PRO A 60 -9.12 7.18 13.74
N ARG A 61 -8.33 7.87 12.91
CA ARG A 61 -8.38 7.75 11.46
C ARG A 61 -7.92 6.38 10.99
N ARG A 62 -8.45 6.03 9.83
CA ARG A 62 -8.23 4.80 9.09
C ARG A 62 -7.49 5.13 7.81
N ILE A 63 -6.49 4.32 7.48
CA ILE A 63 -5.55 4.54 6.39
C ILE A 63 -5.55 3.30 5.50
N CYS A 64 -5.81 3.49 4.21
CA CYS A 64 -5.54 2.48 3.20
C CYS A 64 -4.37 2.93 2.33
N SER A 65 -3.23 2.28 2.53
CA SER A 65 -2.02 2.46 1.71
C SER A 65 -2.11 1.69 0.40
N LEU A 66 -1.77 2.36 -0.68
CA LEU A 66 -1.76 1.88 -2.07
C LEU A 66 -0.42 2.29 -2.69
N SER A 67 0.08 1.51 -3.66
CA SER A 67 1.21 1.93 -4.48
C SER A 67 0.73 2.48 -5.81
N GLY A 68 1.40 3.51 -6.34
CA GLY A 68 1.22 3.97 -7.72
C GLY A 68 1.92 3.09 -8.76
N SER A 69 2.81 2.17 -8.34
CA SER A 69 3.61 1.35 -9.25
C SER A 69 4.03 0.00 -8.63
N VAL A 70 4.11 -1.04 -9.46
CA VAL A 70 4.64 -2.36 -9.07
C VAL A 70 6.05 -2.62 -9.61
N GLN A 71 6.77 -1.58 -10.06
CA GLN A 71 8.09 -1.77 -10.66
C GLN A 71 9.20 -2.04 -9.64
N SER A 72 9.00 -1.64 -8.38
CA SER A 72 10.03 -1.74 -7.34
C SER A 72 10.25 -3.19 -6.90
N ILE A 73 11.47 -3.70 -7.07
CA ILE A 73 11.88 -5.02 -6.56
C ILE A 73 11.71 -5.08 -5.03
N LYS A 74 12.05 -4.00 -4.32
CA LYS A 74 11.92 -3.92 -2.86
C LYS A 74 10.48 -4.05 -2.40
N LEU A 75 9.56 -3.40 -3.11
CA LEU A 75 8.12 -3.47 -2.83
C LEU A 75 7.61 -4.92 -2.91
N TRP A 76 8.00 -5.65 -3.96
CA TRP A 76 7.66 -7.07 -4.09
C TRP A 76 8.34 -7.96 -3.05
N SER A 77 9.59 -7.67 -2.66
CA SER A 77 10.25 -8.43 -1.60
C SER A 77 9.52 -8.31 -0.27
N GLN A 78 9.08 -7.10 0.11
CA GLN A 78 8.45 -6.87 1.41
C GLN A 78 6.95 -7.19 1.45
N TYR A 79 6.19 -6.73 0.46
CA TYR A 79 4.73 -6.82 0.47
C TYR A 79 4.18 -7.87 -0.49
N GLY A 80 5.00 -8.30 -1.44
CA GLY A 80 4.69 -9.36 -2.41
C GLY A 80 5.22 -10.72 -1.99
N ASP A 81 5.46 -10.96 -0.70
CA ASP A 81 5.88 -12.25 -0.13
C ASP A 81 7.11 -12.84 -0.84
N ASP A 82 8.23 -12.10 -0.83
CA ASP A 82 9.45 -12.46 -1.57
C ASP A 82 9.17 -12.81 -3.05
N HIS A 83 8.31 -12.01 -3.68
CA HIS A 83 7.85 -12.16 -5.06
C HIS A 83 6.94 -13.37 -5.34
N LYS A 84 6.45 -14.07 -4.32
CA LYS A 84 5.52 -15.22 -4.43
C LYS A 84 4.05 -14.78 -4.38
N GLY A 85 3.80 -13.56 -3.93
CA GLY A 85 2.48 -12.96 -3.79
C GLY A 85 1.92 -12.38 -5.08
N ILE A 86 0.88 -11.56 -4.92
CA ILE A 86 0.20 -10.86 -6.01
C ILE A 86 0.15 -9.35 -5.75
N ALA A 87 -0.04 -8.57 -6.81
CA ALA A 87 -0.50 -7.20 -6.73
C ALA A 87 -1.89 -7.09 -7.34
N ILE A 88 -2.84 -6.57 -6.58
CA ILE A 88 -4.21 -6.31 -7.02
C ILE A 88 -4.26 -4.90 -7.60
N ARG A 89 -4.64 -4.76 -8.87
CA ARG A 89 -4.92 -3.47 -9.51
C ARG A 89 -6.29 -2.98 -9.05
N PHE A 90 -6.35 -1.73 -8.65
CA PHE A 90 -7.52 -1.16 -7.98
C PHE A 90 -7.77 0.28 -8.42
N GLU A 91 -9.01 0.56 -8.80
CA GLU A 91 -9.51 1.89 -9.09
C GLU A 91 -10.43 2.33 -7.94
N PRO A 92 -9.95 3.19 -7.02
CA PRO A 92 -10.75 3.59 -5.87
C PRO A 92 -11.83 4.60 -6.27
N GLU A 93 -13.00 4.51 -5.62
CA GLU A 93 -14.09 5.50 -5.79
C GLU A 93 -13.66 6.88 -5.26
N THR A 94 -12.94 6.89 -4.14
CA THR A 94 -12.34 8.10 -3.57
C THR A 94 -10.82 8.09 -3.79
N LEU A 95 -10.31 9.13 -4.46
CA LEU A 95 -8.90 9.19 -4.82
C LEU A 95 -8.01 9.30 -3.57
N PRO A 96 -7.00 8.44 -3.43
CA PRO A 96 -6.02 8.55 -2.36
C PRO A 96 -5.04 9.70 -2.64
N GLN A 97 -4.48 10.27 -1.58
CA GLN A 97 -3.53 11.37 -1.66
C GLN A 97 -2.10 10.83 -1.72
N LYS A 98 -1.23 11.48 -2.49
CA LYS A 98 0.17 11.04 -2.63
C LYS A 98 0.94 11.28 -1.32
N VAL A 99 1.74 10.31 -0.90
CA VAL A 99 2.69 10.46 0.20
C VAL A 99 3.89 11.30 -0.24
N THR A 100 4.31 12.21 0.63
CA THR A 100 5.53 13.02 0.50
C THR A 100 6.66 12.38 1.30
N TYR A 101 7.84 12.32 0.70
CA TYR A 101 9.01 11.67 1.29
C TYR A 101 10.03 12.68 1.81
N SER A 102 10.50 12.49 3.04
CA SER A 102 11.42 13.39 3.73
C SER A 102 12.59 12.65 4.37
N ASN A 103 13.77 13.27 4.44
CA ASN A 103 14.93 12.72 5.15
C ASN A 103 14.85 12.88 6.67
N GLN A 104 13.83 13.59 7.16
CA GLN A 104 13.66 13.90 8.58
C GLN A 104 12.22 13.61 8.98
N LEU A 105 12.04 13.12 10.21
CA LEU A 105 10.71 13.05 10.82
C LEU A 105 10.13 14.45 10.91
N TYR A 106 8.82 14.53 10.69
CA TYR A 106 8.08 15.77 10.83
C TYR A 106 8.24 16.37 12.23
N THR A 107 8.27 17.70 12.32
CA THR A 107 8.24 18.42 13.60
C THR A 107 6.83 18.90 13.87
N LEU A 108 6.15 18.34 14.88
CA LEU A 108 4.84 18.84 15.26
C LEU A 108 4.95 20.30 15.68
N GLY A 109 3.98 21.10 15.21
CA GLY A 109 3.71 22.43 15.74
C GLY A 109 3.14 22.35 17.16
N LYS A 110 2.44 23.41 17.58
CA LYS A 110 1.80 23.46 18.92
C LYS A 110 0.59 22.53 19.09
N GLU A 111 0.21 21.77 18.05
CA GLU A 111 -0.98 20.93 18.08
C GLU A 111 -0.71 19.53 18.66
N GLU A 112 -1.66 19.01 19.43
CA GLU A 112 -1.60 17.68 20.06
C GLU A 112 -2.12 16.54 19.14
N HIS A 113 -2.46 16.86 17.89
CA HIS A 113 -3.04 15.93 16.93
C HIS A 113 -2.33 15.98 15.59
N LEU A 114 -2.26 14.83 14.90
CA LEU A 114 -1.65 14.80 13.59
C LEU A 114 -2.54 15.49 12.54
N THR A 115 -1.96 16.26 11.64
CA THR A 115 -2.66 16.72 10.44
C THR A 115 -2.67 15.63 9.36
N ASN A 116 -3.56 15.73 8.35
CA ASN A 116 -3.50 14.80 7.21
C ASN A 116 -2.16 14.92 6.46
N SER A 117 -1.55 16.11 6.42
CA SER A 117 -0.24 16.32 5.80
C SER A 117 0.86 15.50 6.46
N GLU A 118 0.77 15.33 7.78
CA GLU A 118 1.73 14.55 8.55
C GLU A 118 1.52 13.05 8.35
N ILE A 119 0.26 12.60 8.32
CA ILE A 119 -0.06 11.22 7.91
C ILE A 119 0.38 10.96 6.46
N LEU A 120 0.47 11.98 5.62
CA LEU A 120 0.97 11.86 4.25
C LEU A 120 2.49 12.06 4.15
N THR A 121 3.23 12.09 5.25
CA THR A 121 4.69 12.21 5.24
C THR A 121 5.33 10.90 5.69
N LYS A 122 6.29 10.40 4.93
CA LYS A 122 7.04 9.18 5.24
C LYS A 122 8.53 9.41 5.07
N LEU A 123 9.35 8.62 5.76
CA LEU A 123 10.80 8.72 5.61
C LEU A 123 11.25 8.30 4.20
N LYS A 124 12.29 8.95 3.68
CA LYS A 124 12.73 8.84 2.28
C LYS A 124 13.16 7.43 1.90
N GLU A 125 13.62 6.61 2.84
CA GLU A 125 13.92 5.21 2.60
C GLU A 125 12.75 4.44 2.02
N TRP A 126 11.49 4.84 2.28
CA TRP A 126 10.28 4.21 1.78
C TRP A 126 9.78 4.79 0.43
N GLU A 127 10.53 5.69 -0.20
CA GLU A 127 10.17 6.33 -1.48
C GLU A 127 9.90 5.32 -2.60
N TYR A 128 10.54 4.15 -2.55
CA TYR A 128 10.34 3.07 -3.53
C TYR A 128 8.92 2.48 -3.53
N GLU A 129 8.09 2.81 -2.54
CA GLU A 129 6.71 2.36 -2.48
C GLU A 129 5.78 3.15 -3.39
N ASP A 130 6.18 4.37 -3.82
CA ASP A 130 5.31 5.33 -4.52
C ASP A 130 3.90 5.37 -3.90
N GLU A 131 3.86 5.56 -2.59
CA GLU A 131 2.69 5.33 -1.75
C GLU A 131 1.64 6.44 -1.93
N TYR A 132 0.37 6.03 -1.93
CA TYR A 132 -0.80 6.88 -1.85
C TYR A 132 -1.68 6.38 -0.71
N ARG A 133 -2.26 7.30 0.06
CA ARG A 133 -3.10 6.99 1.21
C ARG A 133 -4.49 7.55 1.03
N TYR A 134 -5.47 6.68 1.17
CA TYR A 134 -6.82 7.11 1.52
C TYR A 134 -6.89 7.24 3.04
N ILE A 135 -7.34 8.39 3.53
CA ILE A 135 -7.49 8.70 4.95
C ILE A 135 -8.97 8.95 5.21
N SER A 136 -9.58 8.14 6.09
CA SER A 136 -10.95 8.32 6.55
C SER A 136 -11.00 8.50 8.05
N SER A 137 -11.99 9.25 8.53
CA SER A 137 -12.24 9.44 9.96
C SER A 137 -12.66 8.15 10.66
N ASN A 138 -13.38 7.24 9.99
CA ASN A 138 -13.86 5.99 10.59
C ASN A 138 -14.15 4.83 9.61
N ASP A 139 -14.07 5.06 8.29
CA ASP A 139 -14.39 4.01 7.33
C ASP A 139 -13.33 2.91 7.37
N LYS A 140 -13.80 1.70 7.70
CA LYS A 140 -12.93 0.51 7.75
C LYS A 140 -12.52 0.03 6.36
N PHE A 141 -13.18 0.53 5.31
CA PHE A 141 -12.98 0.08 3.95
C PHE A 141 -12.95 1.24 2.98
N LEU A 142 -12.06 1.13 1.98
CA LEU A 142 -12.07 1.92 0.76
C LEU A 142 -12.73 1.08 -0.34
N PHE A 143 -13.82 1.58 -0.89
CA PHE A 143 -14.51 0.95 -2.02
C PHE A 143 -13.93 1.41 -3.37
N GLY A 144 -14.11 0.59 -4.40
CA GLY A 144 -13.53 0.79 -5.71
C GLY A 144 -13.85 -0.36 -6.65
N SER A 145 -13.00 -0.55 -7.66
CA SER A 145 -13.10 -1.66 -8.60
C SER A 145 -11.76 -2.38 -8.70
N VAL A 146 -11.77 -3.71 -8.62
CA VAL A 146 -10.60 -4.53 -8.96
C VAL A 146 -10.53 -4.66 -10.48
N THR A 147 -9.49 -4.08 -11.08
CA THR A 147 -9.30 -4.05 -12.54
C THR A 147 -8.33 -5.11 -13.05
N GLY A 148 -7.65 -5.82 -12.15
CA GLY A 148 -6.74 -6.89 -12.53
C GLY A 148 -5.91 -7.47 -11.39
N ILE A 149 -5.29 -8.61 -11.65
CA ILE A 149 -4.36 -9.27 -10.72
C ILE A 149 -3.03 -9.50 -11.41
N VAL A 150 -1.95 -9.05 -10.78
CA VAL A 150 -0.59 -9.21 -11.28
C VAL A 150 0.13 -10.24 -10.42
N PHE A 151 0.62 -11.32 -11.03
CA PHE A 151 1.38 -12.35 -10.34
C PHE A 151 2.83 -11.93 -10.14
N GLY A 152 3.36 -12.12 -8.93
CA GLY A 152 4.78 -11.98 -8.66
C GLY A 152 5.59 -13.03 -9.43
N ILE A 153 6.86 -12.71 -9.74
CA ILE A 153 7.72 -13.53 -10.60
C ILE A 153 7.97 -14.95 -10.05
N ARG A 154 7.82 -15.15 -8.73
CA ARG A 154 7.97 -16.44 -8.04
C ARG A 154 6.65 -17.03 -7.56
N THR A 155 5.50 -16.51 -8.02
CA THR A 155 4.20 -17.06 -7.62
C THR A 155 4.13 -18.55 -8.01
N PRO A 156 3.84 -19.48 -7.08
CA PRO A 156 3.74 -20.90 -7.38
C PRO A 156 2.62 -21.19 -8.40
N ASP A 157 2.85 -22.14 -9.32
CA ASP A 157 1.90 -22.42 -10.40
C ASP A 157 0.55 -22.96 -9.89
N ALA A 158 0.56 -23.75 -8.81
CA ALA A 158 -0.67 -24.21 -8.16
C ALA A 158 -1.53 -23.01 -7.69
N SER A 159 -0.88 -22.00 -7.08
CA SER A 159 -1.55 -20.77 -6.65
C SER A 159 -2.00 -19.90 -7.81
N LYS A 160 -1.16 -19.75 -8.85
CA LYS A 160 -1.55 -19.04 -10.09
C LYS A 160 -2.80 -19.65 -10.69
N ASN A 161 -2.84 -20.98 -10.82
CA ASN A 161 -3.99 -21.70 -11.39
C ASN A 161 -5.27 -21.52 -10.57
N LEU A 162 -5.18 -21.55 -9.24
CA LEU A 162 -6.33 -21.30 -8.36
C LEU A 162 -6.85 -19.87 -8.51
N ILE A 163 -5.96 -18.88 -8.41
CA ILE A 163 -6.31 -17.47 -8.51
C ILE A 163 -6.82 -17.14 -9.91
N GLN A 164 -6.25 -17.73 -10.97
CA GLN A 164 -6.72 -17.58 -12.34
C GLN A 164 -8.17 -18.01 -12.47
N LYS A 165 -8.52 -19.21 -11.98
CA LYS A 165 -9.92 -19.70 -12.02
C LYS A 165 -10.88 -18.78 -11.28
N MET A 166 -10.45 -18.24 -10.14
CA MET A 166 -11.25 -17.27 -9.39
C MET A 166 -11.41 -15.95 -10.17
N ALA A 167 -10.32 -15.43 -10.72
CA ALA A 167 -10.31 -14.22 -11.52
C ALA A 167 -11.20 -14.35 -12.76
N ASP A 168 -11.13 -15.48 -13.47
CA ASP A 168 -11.96 -15.79 -14.63
C ASP A 168 -13.45 -15.77 -14.27
N SER A 169 -13.82 -16.37 -13.13
CA SER A 169 -15.22 -16.38 -12.65
C SER A 169 -15.76 -14.98 -12.33
N LEU A 170 -14.86 -14.09 -11.89
CA LEU A 170 -15.16 -12.69 -11.58
C LEU A 170 -14.93 -11.75 -12.78
N LYS A 171 -14.49 -12.29 -13.93
CA LYS A 171 -14.12 -11.54 -15.13
C LYS A 171 -13.02 -10.49 -14.88
N ILE A 172 -12.08 -10.80 -14.00
CA ILE A 172 -10.92 -9.97 -13.67
C ILE A 172 -9.73 -10.45 -14.49
N PRO A 173 -9.07 -9.60 -15.30
CA PRO A 173 -7.91 -10.02 -16.06
C PRO A 173 -6.71 -10.27 -15.15
N THR A 174 -5.86 -11.21 -15.54
CA THR A 174 -4.64 -11.56 -14.84
C THR A 174 -3.42 -11.25 -15.70
N PHE A 175 -2.29 -10.97 -15.04
CA PHE A 175 -1.05 -10.57 -15.71
C PHE A 175 0.15 -11.26 -15.06
N GLY A 176 1.10 -11.70 -15.89
CA GLY A 176 2.40 -12.14 -15.42
C GLY A 176 3.35 -10.96 -15.20
N THR A 177 4.49 -11.23 -14.56
CA THR A 177 5.59 -10.28 -14.46
C THR A 177 6.90 -10.88 -14.96
N LYS A 178 7.82 -10.01 -15.39
CA LYS A 178 9.21 -10.36 -15.68
C LYS A 178 10.15 -9.37 -15.01
N LEU A 179 11.40 -9.81 -14.79
CA LEU A 179 12.47 -8.95 -14.32
C LEU A 179 13.10 -8.22 -15.53
N ASN A 180 13.14 -6.89 -15.48
CA ASN A 180 13.99 -6.09 -16.35
C ASN A 180 15.38 -5.97 -15.72
N THR A 181 16.33 -6.73 -16.25
CA THR A 181 17.71 -6.77 -15.75
C THR A 181 18.54 -5.55 -16.10
N LYS A 182 18.11 -4.70 -17.05
CA LYS A 182 18.80 -3.45 -17.41
C LYS A 182 18.49 -2.33 -16.41
N ASN A 183 17.22 -2.24 -16.00
CA ASN A 183 16.73 -1.18 -15.12
C ASN A 183 16.54 -1.62 -13.67
N TYR A 184 16.74 -2.92 -13.39
CA TYR A 184 16.52 -3.52 -12.07
C TYR A 184 15.09 -3.30 -11.55
N THR A 185 14.10 -3.51 -12.42
CA THR A 185 12.68 -3.33 -12.13
C THR A 185 11.85 -4.56 -12.50
N ILE A 186 10.63 -4.62 -11.97
CA ILE A 186 9.61 -5.58 -12.38
C ILE A 186 8.72 -4.96 -13.46
N GLU A 187 8.48 -5.68 -14.55
CA GLU A 187 7.58 -5.26 -15.63
C GLU A 187 6.38 -6.19 -15.72
N ILE A 188 5.20 -5.61 -15.94
CA ILE A 188 3.98 -6.38 -16.20
C ILE A 188 4.00 -6.85 -17.65
N LEU A 189 3.70 -8.13 -17.86
CA LEU A 189 3.49 -8.69 -19.18
C LEU A 189 2.06 -8.35 -19.63
N HIS A 190 1.95 -7.45 -20.59
CA HIS A 190 0.70 -7.24 -21.31
C HIS A 190 0.67 -8.27 -22.44
N ASN A 191 -0.30 -9.18 -22.41
CA ASN A 191 -0.55 -10.08 -23.54
C ASN A 191 -0.82 -9.22 -24.77
N GLN A 192 -0.06 -9.45 -25.85
CA GLN A 192 -0.33 -8.89 -27.17
C GLN A 192 -1.56 -9.55 -27.79
#